data_AF-A0A382ZFD6-F1
#
_entry.id   AF-A0A382ZFD6-F1
#
_cell.length_a   1.000
_cell.length_b   1.000
_cell.length_c   1.000
_cell.angle_alpha   90.00
_cell.angle_beta   90.00
_cell.angle_gamma   90.00
#
_symmetry.space_group_name_H-M   'P 1'
#
loop_
_entity.id
_entity.type
_entity.pdbx_description
1 polymer ?
#
loop_
_entity_poly.entity_id
_entity_poly.type
_entity_poly.pdbx_seq_one_letter_code
_entity_poly.pdbx_strand_id
1 'polypeptide(L)' 'MNNRLETIVDLKKYPIQDLNSPLIKELIKKCKSDLDQFSCATIPNFILPKSLKIMNTE' A
#
# COMPACT_ATOMS: atom_id res chain seq x y z
N MET A 1 14.20 -14.41 -7.17
CA MET A 1 13.71 -13.03 -7.36
C MET A 1 13.30 -12.50 -6.00
N ASN A 2 13.89 -11.40 -5.57
CA ASN A 2 14.05 -11.10 -4.15
C ASN A 2 12.74 -10.58 -3.52
N ASN A 3 12.31 -11.17 -2.40
CA ASN A 3 11.18 -10.75 -1.55
C ASN A 3 11.45 -9.40 -0.83
N ARG A 4 12.16 -8.46 -1.47
CA ARG A 4 12.48 -7.12 -0.91
C ARG A 4 11.23 -6.28 -0.70
N LEU A 5 10.15 -6.57 -1.42
CA LEU A 5 8.90 -5.84 -1.29
C LEU A 5 8.28 -6.05 0.09
N GLU A 6 8.34 -7.27 0.63
CA GLU A 6 7.88 -7.63 1.98
C GLU A 6 8.64 -6.87 3.08
N THR A 7 9.87 -6.42 2.81
CA THR A 7 10.66 -5.64 3.78
C THR A 7 10.30 -4.16 3.76
N ILE A 8 9.49 -3.70 2.82
CA ILE A 8 9.11 -2.29 2.64
C ILE A 8 7.62 -2.08 2.92
N VAL A 9 6.78 -3.00 2.46
CA VAL A 9 5.31 -2.94 2.55
C VAL A 9 4.81 -4.21 3.23
N ASP A 10 3.79 -4.07 4.09
CA ASP A 10 3.09 -5.23 4.64
C ASP A 10 2.20 -5.87 3.55
N LEU A 11 2.76 -6.88 2.87
CA LEU A 11 2.07 -7.60 1.79
C LEU A 11 0.92 -8.50 2.28
N LYS A 12 0.77 -8.72 3.59
CA LYS A 12 -0.40 -9.41 4.15
C LYS A 12 -1.58 -8.46 4.24
N LYS A 13 -1.33 -7.24 4.68
CA LYS A 13 -2.35 -6.19 4.79
C LYS A 13 -2.68 -5.55 3.44
N TYR A 14 -1.66 -5.37 2.61
CA TYR A 14 -1.76 -4.78 1.27
C TYR A 14 -1.15 -5.75 0.25
N PRO A 15 -1.91 -6.77 -0.21
CA PRO A 15 -1.40 -7.76 -1.15
C PRO A 15 -1.29 -7.19 -2.57
N ILE A 16 -0.45 -6.17 -2.76
CA ILE A 16 -0.24 -5.46 -4.02
C ILE A 16 0.34 -6.36 -5.11
N GLN A 17 0.97 -7.47 -4.73
CA GLN A 17 1.47 -8.50 -5.63
C GLN A 17 0.36 -9.40 -6.18
N ASP A 18 -0.81 -9.45 -5.55
CA ASP A 18 -1.94 -10.27 -5.96
C ASP A 18 -3.17 -9.40 -6.28
N LEU A 19 -3.28 -9.02 -7.55
CA LEU A 19 -4.40 -8.23 -8.09
C LEU A 19 -5.76 -8.97 -8.02
N ASN A 20 -5.76 -10.28 -7.81
CA ASN A 20 -6.99 -11.06 -7.72
C ASN A 20 -7.56 -11.10 -6.31
N SER A 21 -6.75 -10.77 -5.30
CA SER A 21 -7.15 -10.74 -3.90
C SER A 21 -8.39 -9.85 -3.68
N PRO A 22 -9.39 -10.31 -2.92
CA PRO A 22 -10.53 -9.46 -2.54
C PRO A 22 -10.10 -8.18 -1.83
N LEU A 23 -9.07 -8.26 -0.98
CA LEU A 23 -8.57 -7.14 -0.19
C LEU A 23 -8.06 -6.00 -1.07
N ILE A 24 -7.29 -6.30 -2.13
CA ILE A 24 -6.78 -5.24 -3.02
C ILE A 24 -7.87 -4.67 -3.91
N LYS A 25 -8.85 -5.48 -4.33
CA LYS A 25 -9.99 -5.00 -5.12
C LYS A 25 -10.86 -4.03 -4.32
N GLU A 26 -11.11 -4.34 -3.05
CA GLU A 26 -11.81 -3.45 -2.14
C GLU A 26 -11.04 -2.15 -1.91
N LEU A 27 -9.73 -2.24 -1.68
CA LEU A 27 -8.86 -1.07 -1.53
C LEU A 27 -8.88 -0.18 -2.78
N ILE A 28 -8.76 -0.76 -3.98
CA ILE A 28 -8.81 -0.03 -5.25
C ILE A 28 -10.17 0.65 -5.42
N LYS A 29 -11.27 -0.04 -5.10
CA LYS A 29 -12.62 0.54 -5.18
C LYS A 29 -12.74 1.75 -4.26
N LYS A 30 -12.29 1.63 -3.01
CA LYS A 30 -12.26 2.75 -2.06
C LYS A 30 -11.40 3.90 -2.58
N CYS A 31 -10.17 3.61 -3.03
CA CYS A 31 -9.27 4.65 -3.54
C CYS A 31 -9.86 5.37 -4.75
N LYS A 32 -10.57 4.68 -5.64
CA LYS A 32 -11.29 5.32 -6.76
C LYS A 32 -12.38 6.25 -6.26
N SER A 33 -13.22 5.80 -5.33
CA SER A 33 -14.26 6.65 -4.74
C SER A 33 -13.68 7.87 -4.01
N ASP A 34 -12.58 7.69 -3.28
CA ASP A 34 -11.88 8.79 -2.61
C ASP A 34 -11.30 9.78 -3.65
N LEU A 35 -10.73 9.29 -4.76
CA LEU A 35 -10.26 10.12 -5.86
C LEU A 35 -11.40 10.92 -6.50
N ASP A 36 -12.53 10.28 -6.76
CA ASP A 36 -13.69 10.93 -7.38
C ASP A 36 -14.28 12.02 -6.47
N GLN A 37 -14.29 11.78 -5.15
CA GLN A 37 -14.88 12.70 -4.18
C GLN A 37 -13.94 13.81 -3.72
N PHE A 38 -12.67 13.48 -3.47
CA PHE A 38 -11.70 14.37 -2.81
C PHE A 38 -10.52 14.74 -3.70
N SER A 39 -10.45 14.23 -4.94
CA SER A 39 -9.30 14.35 -5.84
C SER A 39 -8.00 13.75 -5.29
N CYS A 40 -8.07 12.99 -4.20
CA CYS A 40 -6.94 12.30 -3.59
C CYS A 40 -7.40 11.04 -2.84
N ALA A 41 -6.50 10.08 -2.68
CA ALA A 41 -6.75 8.86 -1.94
C ALA A 41 -5.58 8.60 -1.01
N THR A 42 -5.86 8.07 0.18
CA THR A 42 -4.84 7.79 1.19
C THR A 42 -4.84 6.31 1.54
N ILE A 43 -3.66 5.70 1.48
CA ILE A 43 -3.42 4.33 1.97
C ILE A 43 -2.61 4.45 3.27
N PRO A 44 -3.26 4.38 4.44
CA PRO A 44 -2.59 4.66 5.71
C PRO A 44 -1.62 3.54 6.09
N ASN A 45 -0.46 3.89 6.62
CA ASN A 45 0.56 2.93 7.07
C ASN A 45 0.96 1.92 5.97
N PHE A 46 1.01 2.38 4.72
CA PHE A 46 1.39 1.55 3.58
C PHE A 46 2.86 1.12 3.63
N ILE A 47 3.76 2.06 3.95
CA ILE A 47 5.18 1.79 4.12
C ILE A 47 5.47 1.41 5.57
N LEU A 48 6.27 0.37 5.77
CA LEU A 48 6.68 -0.09 7.09
C LEU A 48 7.47 1.00 7.84
N PRO A 49 7.28 1.16 9.16
CA PRO A 49 7.97 2.19 9.95
C PRO A 49 9.49 2.11 9.86
N LYS A 50 10.06 0.90 9.75
CA LYS A 50 11.50 0.70 9.57
C LYS A 50 12.01 1.36 8.28
N SER A 51 11.27 1.18 7.19
CA SER A 51 11.63 1.72 5.87
C SER A 51 11.41 3.22 5.82
N LEU A 52 10.38 3.74 6.49
CA LEU A 52 10.18 5.17 6.67
C LEU A 52 11.33 5.82 7.45
N LYS A 53 11.85 5.18 8.51
CA LYS A 53 12.99 5.69 9.27
C LYS A 53 14.23 5.85 8.38
N ILE A 54 14.57 4.84 7.60
CA ILE A 54 15.71 4.90 6.66
C ILE A 54 15.51 6.05 5.66
N MET A 55 14.33 6.14 5.05
CA MET A 55 14.01 7.18 4.07
C MET A 55 14.12 8.60 4.62
N ASN A 56 13.75 8.83 5.88
CA ASN A 56 13.85 10.15 6.51
C ASN A 56 15.27 10.51 6.98
N THR A 57 16.20 9.55 6.96
CA THR A 57 17.59 9.77 7.41
C THR A 57 18.54 10.05 6.23
N GLU A 58 18.08 9.89 4.99
CA GLU A 58 18.79 10.21 3.74
C GLU A 58 18.36 11.59 3.22
#